data_AF-A0A6L6JI60-F1
#
_entry.id   AF-A0A6L6JI60-F1
#
_cell.length_a   1.000
_cell.length_b   1.000
_cell.length_c   1.000
_cell.angle_alpha   90.00
_cell.angle_beta   90.00
_cell.angle_gamma   90.00
#
_symmetry.space_group_name_H-M   'P 1'
#
loop_
_entity.id
_entity.type
_entity.pdbx_description
1 polymer ?
#
loop_
_entity_poly.entity_id
_entity_poly.type
_entity_poly.pdbx_seq_one_letter_code
_entity_poly.pdbx_strand_id
1 'polypeptide(L)'
;MPLDSQTRADILTGITSAARALSELDAALHGPDLANLQGKVASVMATEIVLLRQLAAKLFGVDLPQDPVQITEALAKLKVEA
;
A
#
# COMPACT_ATOMS: atom_id res chain seq x y z
N MET A 1 -2.32 21.65 -2.14
CA MET A 1 -1.49 22.15 -1.02
C MET A 1 -0.21 21.33 -0.92
N PRO A 2 0.94 21.92 -0.57
CA PRO A 2 2.13 21.12 -0.27
C PRO A 2 1.91 20.29 1.00
N LEU A 3 2.29 19.02 0.98
CA LEU A 3 2.24 18.13 2.15
C LEU A 3 3.15 18.65 3.26
N ASP A 4 2.67 18.63 4.50
CA ASP A 4 3.46 18.95 5.67
C ASP A 4 4.60 17.92 5.88
N SER A 5 5.61 18.31 6.64
CA SER A 5 6.83 17.53 6.84
C SER A 5 6.58 16.16 7.47
N GLN A 6 5.60 16.05 8.38
CA GLN A 6 5.28 14.78 9.04
C GLN A 6 4.58 13.84 8.05
N THR A 7 3.60 14.36 7.31
CA THR A 7 2.91 13.60 6.26
C THR A 7 3.90 13.06 5.22
N ARG A 8 4.88 13.86 4.79
CA ARG A 8 5.94 13.40 3.87
C ARG A 8 6.81 12.29 4.47
N ALA A 9 7.24 12.45 5.73
CA ALA A 9 8.10 11.46 6.38
C ALA A 9 7.39 10.09 6.52
N ASP A 10 6.12 10.12 6.90
CA ASP A 10 5.32 8.90 7.04
C ASP A 10 5.09 8.21 5.70
N ILE A 11 4.76 8.98 4.64
CA ILE A 11 4.60 8.44 3.28
C ILE A 11 5.92 7.82 2.80
N LEU A 12 7.05 8.51 3.00
CA LEU A 12 8.36 7.99 2.63
C LEU A 12 8.70 6.68 3.36
N THR A 13 8.34 6.58 4.64
CA THR A 13 8.50 5.36 5.44
C THR A 13 7.67 4.22 4.88
N GLY A 14 6.42 4.49 4.51
CA GLY A 14 5.53 3.52 3.86
C GLY A 14 6.08 3.03 2.52
N ILE A 15 6.50 3.95 1.64
CA ILE A 15 7.10 3.64 0.33
C ILE A 15 8.37 2.79 0.49
N THR A 16 9.24 3.14 1.45
CA THR A 16 10.48 2.39 1.71
C THR A 16 10.17 0.97 2.17
N SER A 17 9.13 0.80 2.99
CA SER A 17 8.71 -0.52 3.48
C SER A 17 8.12 -1.38 2.36
N ALA A 18 7.29 -0.79 1.49
CA ALA A 18 6.76 -1.44 0.30
C ALA A 18 7.88 -1.88 -0.66
N ALA A 19 8.85 -1.01 -0.94
CA ALA A 19 10.00 -1.33 -1.79
C ALA A 19 10.83 -2.51 -1.26
N ARG A 20 11.02 -2.58 0.06
CA ARG A 20 11.69 -3.71 0.71
C ARG A 20 10.89 -5.00 0.54
N ALA A 21 9.58 -4.96 0.77
CA ALA A 21 8.70 -6.12 0.64
C ALA A 21 8.66 -6.64 -0.80
N LEU A 22 8.65 -5.75 -1.80
CA LEU A 22 8.75 -6.11 -3.21
C LEU A 22 10.08 -6.78 -3.56
N SER A 23 11.20 -6.27 -3.02
CA SER A 23 12.52 -6.89 -3.21
C SER A 23 12.59 -8.28 -2.59
N GLU A 24 11.97 -8.45 -1.43
CA GLU A 24 11.87 -9.75 -0.75
C GLU A 24 10.98 -10.75 -1.50
N LEU A 25 9.89 -10.27 -2.13
CA LEU A 25 9.03 -11.08 -2.98
C LEU A 25 9.76 -11.50 -4.26
N ASP A 26 10.52 -10.60 -4.89
CA ASP A 26 11.34 -10.91 -6.06
C ASP A 26 12.35 -12.02 -5.75
N ALA A 27 13.05 -11.94 -4.61
CA ALA A 27 13.93 -13.01 -4.17
C ALA A 27 13.19 -14.35 -3.95
N ALA A 28 11.97 -14.31 -3.43
CA ALA A 28 11.15 -15.51 -3.21
C ALA A 28 10.62 -16.13 -4.52
N LEU A 29 10.30 -15.31 -5.54
CA LEU A 29 9.83 -15.77 -6.85
C LEU A 29 10.86 -16.63 -7.59
N HIS A 30 12.15 -16.38 -7.34
CA HIS A 30 13.25 -17.15 -7.91
C HIS A 30 13.63 -18.38 -7.07
N GLY A 31 12.96 -18.59 -5.93
CA GLY A 31 13.18 -19.72 -5.05
C GLY A 31 12.27 -20.92 -5.35
N PRO A 32 12.63 -22.14 -4.91
CA PRO A 32 11.81 -23.34 -5.09
C PRO A 32 10.66 -23.47 -4.08
N ASP A 33 10.58 -22.60 -3.07
CA ASP A 33 9.63 -22.72 -1.95
C ASP A 33 8.33 -21.93 -2.20
N LEU A 34 7.31 -22.64 -2.70
CA LEU A 34 5.99 -22.07 -2.95
C LEU A 34 5.27 -21.59 -1.68
N ALA A 35 5.50 -22.22 -0.53
CA ALA A 35 4.84 -21.81 0.72
C ALA A 35 5.40 -20.47 1.21
N ASN A 36 6.72 -20.32 1.14
CA ASN A 36 7.39 -19.05 1.39
C ASN A 36 6.92 -17.96 0.41
N LEU A 37 6.81 -18.29 -0.89
CA LEU A 37 6.30 -17.36 -1.89
C LEU A 37 4.87 -16.91 -1.56
N GLN A 38 3.97 -17.83 -1.23
CA GLN A 38 2.58 -17.51 -0.88
C GLN A 38 2.52 -16.58 0.35
N GLY A 39 3.32 -16.85 1.39
CA GLY A 39 3.43 -15.99 2.56
C GLY A 39 3.95 -14.58 2.23
N LYS A 40 4.96 -14.48 1.35
CA LYS A 40 5.52 -13.21 0.87
C LYS A 40 4.49 -12.40 0.09
N VAL A 41 3.76 -13.04 -0.83
CA VAL A 41 2.68 -12.38 -1.60
C VAL A 41 1.61 -11.83 -0.66
N ALA A 42 1.14 -12.63 0.30
CA ALA A 42 0.14 -12.18 1.27
C ALA A 42 0.64 -10.98 2.10
N SER A 43 1.91 -11.00 2.52
CA SER A 43 2.54 -9.89 3.25
C SER A 43 2.62 -8.62 2.40
N VAL A 44 3.07 -8.73 1.14
CA VAL A 44 3.15 -7.57 0.23
C VAL A 44 1.77 -6.98 0.01
N MET A 45 0.75 -7.80 -0.28
CA MET A 45 -0.61 -7.33 -0.46
C MET A 45 -1.12 -6.56 0.78
N ALA A 46 -0.87 -7.07 1.99
CA ALA A 46 -1.24 -6.39 3.23
C ALA A 46 -0.53 -5.03 3.39
N THR A 47 0.77 -4.95 3.11
CA THR A 47 1.53 -3.70 3.15
C THR A 47 1.02 -2.67 2.15
N GLU A 48 0.76 -3.08 0.90
CA GLU A 48 0.23 -2.20 -0.15
C GLU A 48 -1.15 -1.66 0.21
N ILE A 49 -2.04 -2.51 0.77
CA ILE A 49 -3.36 -2.08 1.23
C ILE A 49 -3.25 -1.03 2.33
N VAL A 50 -2.38 -1.25 3.32
CA VAL A 50 -2.15 -0.27 4.40
C VAL A 50 -1.62 1.04 3.84
N LEU A 51 -0.65 0.99 2.91
CA LEU A 51 -0.10 2.18 2.27
C LEU A 51 -1.18 2.95 1.50
N LEU A 52 -2.00 2.26 0.71
CA LEU A 52 -3.15 2.84 0.00
C LEU A 52 -4.11 3.57 0.93
N ARG A 53 -4.46 2.97 2.07
CA ARG A 53 -5.32 3.61 3.09
C ARG A 53 -4.67 4.85 3.69
N GLN A 54 -3.39 4.77 4.04
CA GLN A 54 -2.65 5.91 4.58
C GLN A 54 -2.57 7.06 3.58
N LEU A 55 -2.34 6.77 2.30
CA LEU A 55 -2.32 7.76 1.23
C LEU A 55 -3.70 8.39 1.03
N ALA A 56 -4.76 7.60 0.96
CA ALA A 56 -6.13 8.11 0.81
C ALA A 56 -6.53 9.04 1.97
N ALA A 57 -6.23 8.63 3.21
CA ALA A 57 -6.53 9.44 4.39
C ALA A 57 -5.75 10.75 4.41
N LYS A 58 -4.45 10.72 4.08
CA LYS A 58 -3.57 11.89 4.18
C LYS A 58 -3.68 12.85 3.02
N LEU A 59 -3.88 12.34 1.80
CA LEU A 59 -3.91 13.16 0.58
C LEU A 59 -5.32 13.62 0.21
N PHE A 60 -6.34 12.83 0.54
CA PHE A 60 -7.73 13.06 0.12
C PHE A 60 -8.70 13.13 1.29
N GLY A 61 -8.25 12.97 2.54
CA GLY A 61 -9.11 13.03 3.73
C GLY A 61 -10.11 11.88 3.81
N VAL A 62 -9.83 10.75 3.15
CA VAL A 62 -10.80 9.65 2.98
C VAL A 62 -10.34 8.41 3.74
N ASP A 63 -11.26 7.87 4.53
CA ASP A 63 -11.08 6.58 5.18
C ASP A 63 -11.59 5.46 4.26
N LEU A 64 -10.67 4.61 3.80
CA LEU A 64 -10.97 3.52 2.89
C LEU A 64 -11.44 2.27 3.66
N PRO A 65 -12.33 1.44 3.07
CA PRO A 65 -12.84 0.24 3.73
C PRO A 65 -11.75 -0.74 4.18
N GLN A 66 -12.03 -1.48 5.27
CA GLN A 66 -11.16 -2.54 5.78
C GLN A 66 -11.16 -3.79 4.90
N ASP A 67 -12.23 -4.02 4.15
CA ASP A 67 -12.31 -5.06 3.14
C ASP A 67 -11.55 -4.63 1.88
N PRO A 68 -10.48 -5.34 1.47
CA PRO A 68 -9.70 -5.00 0.29
C PRO A 68 -10.51 -4.98 -1.00
N VAL A 69 -11.55 -5.81 -1.10
CA VAL A 69 -12.40 -5.90 -2.30
C VAL A 69 -13.17 -4.61 -2.55
N GLN A 70 -13.49 -3.87 -1.48
CA GLN A 70 -14.25 -2.63 -1.55
C GLN A 70 -13.37 -1.40 -1.79
N ILE A 71 -12.04 -1.53 -1.71
CA ILE A 71 -11.12 -0.40 -1.87
C ILE A 71 -11.23 0.22 -3.27
N THR A 72 -11.27 -0.61 -4.32
CA THR A 72 -11.35 -0.13 -5.71
C THR A 72 -12.63 0.68 -5.95
N GLU A 73 -13.76 0.22 -5.42
CA GLU A 73 -15.04 0.95 -5.53
C GLU A 73 -15.03 2.25 -4.72
N ALA A 74 -14.43 2.24 -3.53
CA ALA A 74 -14.30 3.44 -2.70
C ALA A 74 -13.41 4.49 -3.37
N LEU A 75 -12.30 4.07 -3.98
CA LEU A 75 -11.41 4.94 -4.75
C LEU A 75 -12.09 5.51 -6.00
N ALA A 76 -12.89 4.71 -6.72
CA ALA A 76 -13.62 5.18 -7.91
C ALA A 76 -14.64 6.30 -7.60
N LYS A 77 -15.10 6.40 -6.34
CA LYS A 77 -15.98 7.46 -5.87
C LYS A 77 -15.24 8.75 -5.52
N LEU A 78 -13.91 8.70 -5.37
CA LEU A 78 -13.07 9.89 -5.24
C LEU A 78 -13.03 10.61 -6.58
N LYS A 79 -13.96 11.54 -6.78
CA LYS A 79 -13.83 12.51 -7.86
C LYS A 79 -12.68 13.43 -7.51
N VAL A 80 -11.57 13.30 -8.24
CA VAL A 80 -10.52 14.31 -8.23
C VAL A 80 -11.06 15.49 -9.03
N GLU A 81 -11.51 16.54 -8.35
CA GLU A 81 -11.63 17.84 -9.00
C GLU A 81 -10.21 18.35 -9.22
N ALA A 82 -9.81 18.39 -10.50
CA ALA A 82 -8.51 18.86 -10.96
C ALA A 82 -8.38 20.38 -10.81
#